data_AF-A0A258BU07-F1
#
_entry.id   AF-A0A258BU07-F1
#
_cell.length_a   1.000
_cell.length_b   1.000
_cell.length_c   1.000
_cell.angle_alpha   90.00
_cell.angle_beta   90.00
_cell.angle_gamma   90.00
#
_symmetry.space_group_name_H-M   'P 1'
#
loop_
_entity.id
_entity.type
_entity.pdbx_description
1 polymer ?
#
loop_
_entity_poly.entity_id
_entity_poly.type
_entity_poly.pdbx_seq_one_letter_code
_entity_poly.pdbx_strand_id
1 'polypeptide(L)'
;MDAHLTEWLNLGIRWIHMIVGIAWIGASFYFDWLENNLNRSNPREGLSGDLWAIHGGGIYHLEKYKLAPPQMPENLHWFKWEAYTTWLSGVALLMVVYYLNP
;
A
#
# COMPACT_ATOMS: atom_id res chain seq x y z
N MET A 1 -17.51 -32.10 -8.17
CA MET A 1 -16.12 -31.66 -7.99
C MET A 1 -15.97 -30.19 -8.37
N ASP A 2 -16.48 -29.78 -9.54
CA ASP A 2 -16.34 -28.40 -10.05
C ASP A 2 -17.09 -27.33 -9.24
N ALA A 3 -18.27 -27.66 -8.68
CA ALA A 3 -19.02 -26.74 -7.82
C ALA A 3 -18.24 -26.37 -6.55
N HIS A 4 -17.67 -27.36 -5.85
CA HIS A 4 -16.86 -27.12 -4.65
C HIS A 4 -15.59 -26.33 -4.96
N LEU A 5 -14.93 -26.60 -6.09
CA LEU A 5 -13.77 -25.80 -6.52
C LEU A 5 -14.15 -24.33 -6.72
N THR A 6 -15.29 -24.07 -7.36
CA THR A 6 -15.79 -22.71 -7.62
C THR A 6 -16.18 -21.97 -6.34
N GLU A 7 -16.76 -22.66 -5.36
CA GLU A 7 -17.06 -22.11 -4.03
C GLU A 7 -15.77 -21.72 -3.29
N TRP A 8 -14.78 -22.61 -3.25
CA TRP A 8 -13.49 -22.34 -2.61
C TRP A 8 -12.71 -21.22 -3.32
N LEU A 9 -12.74 -21.15 -4.65
CA LEU A 9 -12.17 -20.05 -5.42
C LEU A 9 -12.86 -18.72 -5.12
N ASN A 10 -14.19 -18.70 -5.06
CA ASN A 10 -14.96 -17.51 -4.66
C ASN A 10 -14.53 -17.03 -3.29
N LEU A 11 -14.49 -17.93 -2.30
CA LEU A 11 -14.09 -17.59 -0.94
C LEU A 11 -12.65 -17.07 -0.91
N GLY A 12 -11.70 -17.82 -1.48
CA GLY A 12 -10.28 -17.48 -1.48
C GLY A 12 -10.01 -16.12 -2.12
N ILE A 13 -10.55 -15.86 -3.31
CA ILE A 13 -10.33 -14.61 -4.04
C ILE A 13 -10.96 -13.41 -3.31
N ARG A 14 -12.15 -13.58 -2.72
CA ARG A 14 -12.78 -12.53 -1.89
C ARG A 14 -11.91 -12.16 -0.69
N TRP A 15 -11.41 -13.17 0.03
CA TRP A 15 -10.53 -12.94 1.18
C TRP A 15 -9.23 -12.26 0.78
N ILE A 16 -8.59 -12.74 -0.28
CA ILE A 16 -7.38 -12.10 -0.84
C ILE A 16 -7.70 -10.64 -1.17
N HIS A 17 -8.75 -10.38 -1.95
CA HIS A 17 -9.13 -9.02 -2.37
C HIS A 17 -9.40 -8.09 -1.19
N MET A 18 -10.14 -8.57 -0.18
CA MET A 18 -10.41 -7.80 1.03
C MET A 18 -9.12 -7.46 1.79
N ILE A 19 -8.23 -8.45 1.99
CA ILE A 19 -6.97 -8.25 2.73
C ILE A 19 -6.07 -7.23 2.01
N VAL A 20 -5.87 -7.39 0.70
CA VAL A 20 -5.02 -6.47 -0.06
C VAL A 20 -5.66 -5.09 -0.21
N GLY A 21 -6.99 -5.02 -0.27
CA GLY A 21 -7.74 -3.77 -0.25
C GLY A 21 -7.56 -3.01 1.06
N ILE A 22 -7.62 -3.70 2.20
CA ILE A 22 -7.31 -3.11 3.52
C ILE A 22 -5.86 -2.62 3.56
N ALA A 23 -4.91 -3.41 3.04
CA ALA A 23 -3.50 -3.01 3.00
C ALA A 23 -3.29 -1.75 2.14
N TRP A 24 -3.93 -1.67 0.97
CA TRP A 24 -3.81 -0.52 0.08
C TRP A 24 -4.42 0.76 0.65
N ILE A 25 -5.64 0.66 1.18
CA ILE A 25 -6.33 1.80 1.79
C ILE A 25 -5.60 2.25 3.07
N GLY A 26 -5.15 1.30 3.89
CA GLY A 26 -4.37 1.57 5.10
C GLY A 26 -3.06 2.27 4.81
N ALA A 27 -2.30 1.81 3.80
CA ALA A 27 -1.08 2.47 3.36
C ALA A 27 -1.36 3.90 2.86
N SER A 28 -2.45 4.09 2.11
CA SER A 28 -2.85 5.42 1.61
C SER A 28 -3.11 6.39 2.76
N PHE A 29 -3.92 6.00 3.75
CA PHE A 29 -4.17 6.85 4.92
C PHE A 29 -2.91 7.10 5.75
N TYR A 30 -2.01 6.12 5.86
CA TYR A 30 -0.73 6.32 6.52
C TYR A 30 0.12 7.39 5.82
N PHE A 31 0.23 7.34 4.50
CA PHE A 31 0.98 8.35 3.73
C PHE A 31 0.31 9.73 3.74
N ASP A 32 -1.02 9.81 3.71
CA ASP A 32 -1.73 11.07 3.86
C ASP A 32 -1.48 11.68 5.26
N TRP A 33 -1.52 10.86 6.31
CA TRP A 33 -1.18 11.30 7.65
C TRP A 33 0.27 11.79 7.74
N LEU A 34 1.22 11.05 7.17
CA LEU A 34 2.62 11.41 7.14
C LEU A 34 2.82 12.76 6.45
N GLU A 35 2.22 12.95 5.27
CA GLU A 35 2.31 14.18 4.49
C GLU A 35 1.76 15.39 5.26
N ASN A 36 0.62 15.22 5.92
CA ASN A 36 -0.04 16.28 6.67
C ASN A 36 0.75 16.68 7.94
N ASN A 37 1.57 15.79 8.47
CA ASN A 37 2.34 16.02 9.69
C ASN A 37 3.82 16.36 9.45
N LEU A 38 4.28 16.44 8.20
CA LEU A 38 5.64 16.89 7.91
C LEU A 38 5.90 18.28 8.49
N ASN A 39 6.94 18.40 9.29
CA ASN A 39 7.50 19.68 9.69
C ASN A 39 8.20 20.30 8.49
N ARG A 40 7.68 21.44 8.04
CA ARG A 40 8.18 22.20 6.90
C ARG A 40 8.90 23.49 7.32
N SER A 41 9.20 23.65 8.61
CA SER A 41 9.96 24.80 9.11
C SER A 41 11.45 24.59 8.86
N ASN A 42 12.03 25.46 8.02
CA ASN A 42 13.46 25.45 7.65
C ASN A 42 14.01 24.05 7.27
N PRO A 43 13.43 23.38 6.26
CA PRO A 43 13.89 22.05 5.86
C PRO A 43 15.34 22.11 5.36
N ARG A 44 16.10 21.03 5.57
CA ARG A 44 17.44 20.89 4.97
C ARG A 44 17.34 21.03 3.44
N GLU A 45 18.43 21.46 2.83
CA GLU A 45 18.49 21.64 1.38
C GLU A 45 18.08 20.36 0.64
N GLY A 46 17.19 20.50 -0.35
CA GLY A 46 16.64 19.37 -1.11
C GLY A 46 15.43 18.66 -0.46
N LEU A 47 15.11 18.94 0.80
CA LEU A 47 13.96 18.34 1.49
C LEU A 47 12.71 19.21 1.43
N SER A 48 11.55 18.56 1.38
CA SER A 48 10.23 19.16 1.52
C SER A 48 9.84 19.33 2.99
N GLY A 49 10.40 18.50 3.87
CA GLY A 49 10.12 18.48 5.31
C GLY A 49 10.57 17.17 5.94
N ASP A 50 10.45 17.09 7.25
CA ASP A 50 10.78 15.90 8.03
C ASP A 50 9.71 15.57 9.09
N LEU A 51 9.76 14.35 9.61
CA LEU A 51 8.85 13.87 10.65
C LEU A 51 9.60 12.94 11.61
N TRP A 52 9.38 13.14 12.90
CA TRP A 52 9.80 12.22 13.94
C TRP A 52 8.62 11.39 14.40
N ALA A 53 8.76 10.07 14.42
CA ALA A 53 7.71 9.14 14.84
C ALA A 53 8.25 8.05 15.76
N ILE A 54 7.41 7.52 16.64
CA ILE A 54 7.75 6.38 17.52
C ILE A 54 6.81 5.21 17.25
N HIS A 55 7.36 4.01 17.09
CA HIS A 55 6.58 2.78 16.96
C HIS A 55 7.40 1.56 17.41
N GLY A 56 6.76 0.63 18.13
CA GLY A 56 7.42 -0.60 18.61
C GLY A 56 8.62 -0.36 19.55
N GLY A 57 8.67 0.80 20.21
CA GLY A 57 9.78 1.20 21.08
C GLY A 57 10.97 1.87 20.35
N GLY A 58 10.95 1.94 19.02
CA GLY A 58 11.97 2.63 18.21
C GLY A 58 11.51 4.01 17.73
N ILE A 59 12.47 4.93 17.51
CA ILE A 59 12.23 6.27 16.97
C ILE A 59 12.71 6.30 15.51
N TYR A 60 11.83 6.79 14.62
CA TYR A 60 12.08 6.97 13.20
C TYR A 60 12.18 8.47 12.89
N HIS A 61 13.20 8.85 12.10
CA HIS A 61 13.30 10.16 11.48
C HIS A 61 13.08 9.99 9.98
N LEU A 62 11.98 10.52 9.47
CA LEU A 62 11.59 10.41 8.08
C LEU A 62 11.83 11.75 7.39
N GLU A 63 12.50 11.71 6.24
CA GLU A 63 12.80 12.89 5.43
C GLU A 63 12.18 12.74 4.06
N LYS A 64 11.38 13.72 3.64
CA LYS A 64 10.79 13.74 2.31
C LYS A 64 11.63 14.61 1.39
N TYR A 65 12.23 14.03 0.36
CA TYR A 65 12.90 14.78 -0.71
C TYR A 65 11.88 15.50 -1.60
N LYS A 66 12.24 16.67 -2.14
CA LYS A 66 11.40 17.41 -3.11
C LYS A 66 11.24 16.66 -4.44
N LEU A 67 12.30 15.97 -4.87
CA LEU A 67 12.33 15.22 -6.11
C LEU A 67 12.97 13.85 -5.91
N ALA A 68 14.26 13.84 -5.57
CA ALA A 68 15.05 12.63 -5.34
C ALA A 68 16.24 12.94 -4.40
N PRO A 69 16.76 11.93 -3.69
CA PRO A 69 18.04 12.07 -3.00
C PRO A 69 19.21 12.21 -3.98
N PRO A 70 20.36 12.77 -3.56
CA PRO A 70 21.57 12.85 -4.39
C PRO A 70 22.08 11.50 -4.88
N GLN A 71 21.89 10.45 -4.07
CA GLN A 71 22.17 9.07 -4.42
C GLN A 71 20.98 8.21 -4.01
N MET A 72 20.47 7.41 -4.95
CA MET A 72 19.38 6.49 -4.67
C MET A 72 19.87 5.35 -3.78
N PRO A 73 19.10 4.94 -2.75
CA PRO A 73 19.43 3.79 -1.93
C PRO A 73 19.35 2.50 -2.76
N GLU A 74 20.20 1.53 -2.45
CA GLU A 74 20.16 0.20 -3.08
C GLU A 74 18.84 -0.53 -2.80
N ASN A 75 18.33 -0.38 -1.56
CA ASN A 75 17.08 -0.98 -1.13
C ASN A 75 16.01 0.11 -1.03
N LEU A 76 15.11 0.14 -2.02
CA LEU A 76 13.97 1.04 -2.06
C LEU A 76 12.68 0.27 -1.82
N HIS A 77 12.03 0.52 -0.69
CA HIS A 77 10.69 0.00 -0.42
C HIS A 77 9.64 0.83 -1.15
N TRP A 78 9.07 0.28 -2.21
CA TRP A 78 8.02 0.92 -3.00
C TRP A 78 6.66 0.24 -2.75
N PHE A 79 5.76 0.97 -2.10
CA PHE A 79 4.38 0.56 -1.75
C PHE A 79 3.42 0.60 -2.96
N LYS A 80 3.78 -0.11 -4.04
CA LYS A 80 2.94 -0.24 -5.25
C LYS A 80 2.12 -1.54 -5.26
N TRP A 81 2.58 -2.54 -4.51
CA TRP A 81 2.08 -3.90 -4.64
C TRP A 81 0.70 -4.07 -4.02
N GLU A 82 0.39 -3.31 -2.99
CA GLU A 82 -0.92 -3.27 -2.34
C GLU A 82 -1.98 -2.81 -3.35
N ALA A 83 -1.72 -1.71 -4.08
CA ALA A 83 -2.61 -1.19 -5.12
C ALA A 83 -2.74 -2.17 -6.29
N TYR A 84 -1.62 -2.65 -6.85
CA TYR A 84 -1.63 -3.56 -7.99
C TYR A 84 -2.30 -4.91 -7.66
N THR A 85 -2.07 -5.44 -6.48
CA THR A 85 -2.69 -6.71 -6.07
C THR A 85 -4.17 -6.53 -5.77
N THR A 86 -4.59 -5.37 -5.24
CA THR A 86 -6.02 -5.04 -5.11
C THR A 86 -6.70 -4.99 -6.46
N TRP A 87 -6.08 -4.33 -7.44
CA TRP A 87 -6.62 -4.28 -8.80
C TRP A 87 -6.71 -5.68 -9.42
N LEU A 88 -5.63 -6.46 -9.38
CA LEU A 88 -5.59 -7.82 -9.94
C LEU A 88 -6.63 -8.75 -9.30
N SER A 89 -6.72 -8.74 -7.96
CA SER A 89 -7.71 -9.54 -7.24
C SER A 89 -9.14 -9.07 -7.46
N GLY A 90 -9.36 -7.77 -7.72
CA GLY A 90 -10.66 -7.22 -8.09
C GLY A 90 -11.11 -7.67 -9.48
N VAL A 91 -10.19 -7.68 -10.45
CA VAL A 91 -10.46 -8.24 -11.79
C VAL A 91 -10.74 -9.74 -11.70
N ALA A 92 -9.95 -10.48 -10.91
CA ALA A 92 -10.19 -11.91 -10.69
C ALA A 92 -11.57 -12.16 -10.05
N LEU A 93 -11.97 -11.33 -9.08
CA LEU A 93 -13.29 -11.42 -8.46
C LEU A 93 -14.42 -11.14 -9.46
N LEU A 94 -14.26 -10.13 -10.32
CA LEU A 94 -15.20 -9.85 -11.41
C LEU A 94 -15.36 -11.07 -12.32
N MET A 95 -14.25 -11.69 -12.75
CA MET A 95 -14.28 -12.91 -13.58
C MET A 95 -15.02 -14.05 -12.89
N VAL A 96 -14.70 -14.32 -11.63
CA VAL A 96 -15.26 -15.45 -10.88
C VAL A 96 -16.74 -15.27 -10.57
N VAL A 97 -17.15 -14.06 -10.19
CA VAL A 97 -18.53 -13.80 -9.77
C VAL A 97 -19.47 -13.65 -10.97
N TYR A 98 -19.02 -13.00 -12.05
CA TYR A 98 -19.92 -12.64 -13.16
C TYR A 98 -19.72 -13.45 -14.43
N TYR A 99 -18.52 -13.98 -14.69
CA TYR A 99 -18.21 -14.64 -15.96
C TYR A 99 -18.07 -16.16 -15.83
N LEU A 100 -17.66 -16.67 -14.67
CA LEU A 100 -17.45 -18.10 -14.42
C LEU A 100 -18.55 -18.74 -13.56
N ASN A 101 -19.50 -17.95 -13.07
CA ASN A 101 -20.63 -18.42 -12.26
C ASN A 101 -21.96 -17.97 -12.91
N PRO A 102 -22.35 -18.56 -14.05
CA PRO A 102 -23.59 -18.23 -14.77
C PRO A 102 -24.86 -18.60 -13.99
#